data_AF-A0A1S9CBC3-F1
#
_entry.id   AF-A0A1S9CBC3-F1
#
_cell.length_a   1.000
_cell.length_b   1.000
_cell.length_c   1.000
_cell.angle_alpha   90.00
_cell.angle_beta   90.00
_cell.angle_gamma   90.00
#
_symmetry.space_group_name_H-M   'P 1'
#
loop_
_entity.id
_entity.type
_entity.pdbx_description
1 polymer ?
#
loop_
_entity_poly.entity_id
_entity_poly.type
_entity_poly.pdbx_seq_one_letter_code
_entity_poly.pdbx_strand_id
1 'polypeptide(L)'
;MKKFMATLITGMIFTANVMAIAPVSSVIPDGSFSKVSFEVNEIINWNVSGINASYELVSSGVADGLQAIKLSMNSRTDDWGNLTSLTLTAPKEVPWNFAPNDKLKATLTNQRIMVI
;
A
#
# COMPACT_ATOMS: atom_id res chain seq x y z
N MET A 1 38.25 9.79 -69.26
CA MET A 1 38.48 10.68 -68.09
C MET A 1 38.05 9.93 -66.83
N LYS A 2 38.88 9.93 -65.77
CA LYS A 2 38.59 9.83 -64.30
C LYS A 2 37.57 8.73 -63.85
N LYS A 3 37.97 7.58 -63.25
CA LYS A 3 38.35 7.28 -61.84
C LYS A 3 37.51 7.95 -60.73
N PHE A 4 37.24 7.16 -59.68
CA PHE A 4 36.77 7.48 -58.29
C PHE A 4 35.25 7.61 -58.11
N MET A 5 34.56 7.11 -57.07
CA MET A 5 34.90 6.54 -55.75
C MET A 5 33.68 5.74 -55.22
N ALA A 6 33.93 4.64 -54.50
CA ALA A 6 32.92 3.97 -53.68
C ALA A 6 32.52 4.88 -52.50
N THR A 7 31.24 4.91 -52.13
CA THR A 7 30.79 5.46 -50.85
C THR A 7 29.91 4.43 -50.15
N LEU A 8 30.52 3.73 -49.19
CA LEU A 8 29.82 2.92 -48.19
C LEU A 8 29.13 3.86 -47.20
N ILE A 9 27.83 3.76 -47.07
CA ILE A 9 27.09 4.45 -46.00
C ILE A 9 27.21 3.58 -44.75
N THR A 10 28.15 3.93 -43.88
CA THR A 10 28.29 3.38 -42.54
C THR A 10 27.07 3.79 -41.72
N GLY A 11 26.28 2.80 -41.28
CA GLY A 11 25.16 3.01 -40.37
C GLY A 11 25.65 3.53 -39.01
N MET A 12 25.15 4.68 -38.60
CA MET A 12 25.38 5.23 -37.26
C MET A 12 24.52 4.45 -36.26
N ILE A 13 25.15 3.67 -35.38
CA ILE A 13 24.49 3.08 -34.22
C ILE A 13 24.37 4.20 -33.18
N PHE A 14 23.17 4.67 -32.91
CA PHE A 14 22.88 5.52 -31.75
C PHE A 14 22.77 4.62 -30.51
N THR A 15 23.80 4.62 -29.66
CA THR A 15 23.69 4.06 -28.31
C THR A 15 22.89 5.04 -27.45
N ALA A 16 21.59 4.80 -27.33
CA ALA A 16 20.76 5.50 -26.36
C ALA A 16 21.15 5.01 -24.96
N ASN A 17 21.85 5.85 -24.20
CA ASN A 17 22.00 5.64 -22.76
C ASN A 17 20.61 5.80 -22.13
N VAL A 18 19.99 4.68 -21.75
CA VAL A 18 18.78 4.69 -20.94
C VAL A 18 19.18 5.21 -19.57
N MET A 19 18.88 6.48 -19.28
CA MET A 19 19.01 6.98 -17.92
C MET A 19 17.99 6.26 -17.05
N ALA A 20 18.46 5.46 -16.09
CA ALA A 20 17.64 4.95 -15.03
C ALA A 20 17.09 6.14 -14.23
N ILE A 21 15.81 6.44 -14.41
CA ILE A 21 15.07 7.39 -13.58
C ILE A 21 15.10 6.85 -12.15
N ALA A 22 15.70 7.61 -11.23
CA ALA A 22 15.61 7.33 -9.80
C ALA A 22 14.13 7.35 -9.38
N PRO A 23 13.71 6.50 -8.42
CA PRO A 23 12.34 6.51 -7.94
C PRO A 23 12.01 7.89 -7.37
N VAL A 24 11.06 8.57 -8.01
CA VAL A 24 10.48 9.80 -7.50
C VAL A 24 9.83 9.46 -6.16
N SER A 25 10.36 10.03 -5.08
CA SER A 25 9.69 9.96 -3.78
C SER A 25 8.38 10.71 -3.94
N SER A 26 7.27 9.95 -3.97
CA SER A 26 5.94 10.52 -4.05
C SER A 26 5.67 11.27 -2.76
N VAL A 27 5.82 12.59 -2.80
CA VAL A 27 5.37 13.48 -1.74
C VAL A 27 3.84 13.35 -1.69
N ILE A 28 3.33 12.59 -0.71
CA ILE A 28 1.91 12.55 -0.41
C ILE A 28 1.56 13.92 0.18
N PRO A 29 0.64 14.69 -0.42
CA PRO A 29 0.20 15.97 0.14
C PRO A 29 -0.29 15.76 1.57
N ASP A 30 0.04 16.68 2.48
CA ASP A 30 -0.44 16.61 3.86
C ASP A 30 -1.98 16.50 3.87
N GLY A 31 -2.51 15.56 4.66
CA GLY A 31 -3.94 15.24 4.70
C GLY A 31 -4.44 14.29 3.60
N SER A 32 -3.60 13.82 2.67
CA SER A 32 -4.04 12.79 1.72
C SER A 32 -4.08 11.40 2.37
N PHE A 33 -5.15 10.65 2.11
CA PHE A 33 -5.26 9.24 2.54
C PHE A 33 -4.48 8.36 1.58
N SER A 34 -3.46 7.66 2.09
CA SER A 34 -2.71 6.67 1.33
C SER A 34 -3.29 5.28 1.51
N LYS A 35 -3.01 4.39 0.56
CA LYS A 35 -3.39 2.98 0.67
C LYS A 35 -2.74 2.36 1.92
N VAL A 36 -3.50 1.51 2.62
CA VAL A 36 -3.01 0.67 3.72
C VAL A 36 -3.05 -0.77 3.26
N SER A 37 -1.87 -1.40 3.13
CA SER A 37 -1.69 -2.82 2.83
C SER A 37 -1.00 -3.57 3.98
N PHE A 38 -0.71 -2.88 5.09
CA PHE A 38 0.00 -3.41 6.27
C PHE A 38 1.43 -3.84 5.99
N GLU A 39 2.03 -3.44 4.86
CA GLU A 39 3.41 -3.75 4.50
C GLU A 39 4.42 -2.99 5.36
N VAL A 40 5.67 -3.46 5.34
CA VAL A 40 6.77 -2.77 6.02
C VAL A 40 7.04 -1.42 5.35
N ASN A 41 7.31 -0.39 6.17
CA ASN A 41 7.57 1.00 5.75
C ASN A 41 6.36 1.77 5.20
N GLU A 42 5.12 1.36 5.52
CA GLU A 42 3.96 2.21 5.30
C GLU A 42 3.99 3.45 6.20
N ILE A 43 3.55 4.59 5.65
CA ILE A 43 3.57 5.89 6.35
C ILE A 43 2.38 6.02 7.32
N ILE A 44 1.34 5.21 7.13
CA ILE A 44 0.12 5.25 7.95
C ILE A 44 0.37 4.47 9.24
N ASN A 45 0.16 5.15 10.36
CA ASN A 45 0.18 4.53 11.68
C ASN A 45 -1.16 3.83 11.93
N TRP A 46 -1.11 2.63 12.52
CA TRP A 46 -2.29 1.89 12.90
C TRP A 46 -2.14 1.24 14.26
N ASN A 47 -3.25 1.04 14.96
CA ASN A 47 -3.29 0.44 16.29
C ASN A 47 -4.52 -0.47 16.43
N VAL A 48 -4.34 -1.59 17.12
CA VAL A 48 -5.42 -2.49 17.53
C VAL A 48 -5.69 -2.29 19.01
N SER A 49 -6.93 -2.01 19.36
CA SER A 49 -7.36 -1.80 20.75
C SER A 49 -8.63 -2.58 21.08
N GLY A 50 -9.05 -2.55 22.35
CA GLY A 50 -10.20 -3.28 22.86
C GLY A 50 -9.81 -4.39 23.84
N ILE A 51 -10.81 -4.88 24.59
CA ILE A 51 -10.55 -5.89 25.63
C ILE A 51 -10.21 -7.23 24.99
N ASN A 52 -9.06 -7.79 25.37
CA ASN A 52 -8.52 -9.05 24.81
C ASN A 52 -8.34 -9.03 23.27
N ALA A 53 -8.20 -7.85 22.67
CA ALA A 53 -7.87 -7.73 21.27
C ALA A 53 -6.42 -8.19 21.03
N SER A 54 -6.21 -9.01 20.01
CA SER A 54 -4.89 -9.32 19.51
C SER A 54 -4.86 -9.29 17.99
N TYR A 55 -3.67 -9.09 17.44
CA TYR A 55 -3.47 -9.07 16.01
C TYR A 55 -2.23 -9.86 15.60
N GLU A 56 -2.25 -10.31 14.36
CA GLU A 56 -1.15 -10.98 13.68
C GLU A 56 -1.12 -10.53 12.22
N LEU A 57 0.06 -10.41 11.62
CA LEU A 57 0.20 -10.22 10.18
C LEU A 57 0.32 -11.60 9.52
N VAL A 58 -0.57 -11.87 8.57
CA VAL A 58 -0.69 -13.19 7.92
C VAL A 58 -0.67 -13.06 6.40
N SER A 59 -0.24 -14.11 5.71
CA SER A 59 -0.27 -14.18 4.24
C SER A 59 -1.57 -14.77 3.68
N SER A 60 -2.48 -15.25 4.54
CA SER A 60 -3.78 -15.80 4.14
C SER A 60 -4.83 -14.70 4.02
N GLY A 61 -5.64 -14.72 2.96
CA GLY A 61 -6.73 -13.74 2.78
C GLY A 61 -6.26 -12.34 2.36
N VAL A 62 -5.03 -12.24 1.84
CA VAL A 62 -4.42 -11.00 1.33
C VAL A 62 -5.16 -10.57 0.07
N ALA A 63 -5.64 -9.32 0.08
CA ALA A 63 -6.30 -8.71 -1.07
C ALA A 63 -5.34 -7.83 -1.90
N ASP A 64 -4.25 -7.38 -1.29
CA ASP A 64 -3.25 -6.48 -1.85
C ASP A 64 -1.96 -6.60 -1.05
N GLY A 65 -0.79 -6.62 -1.72
CA GLY A 65 0.51 -6.83 -1.07
C GLY A 65 0.83 -8.31 -0.78
N LEU A 66 1.58 -8.54 0.28
CA LEU A 66 2.10 -9.83 0.76
C LEU A 66 1.47 -10.25 2.09
N GLN A 67 0.95 -9.30 2.88
CA GLN A 67 0.34 -9.57 4.19
C GLN A 67 -0.98 -8.85 4.41
N ALA A 68 -1.76 -9.38 5.34
CA ALA A 68 -3.02 -8.84 5.82
C ALA A 68 -3.03 -8.87 7.35
N ILE A 69 -3.77 -7.95 7.97
CA ILE A 69 -3.98 -7.99 9.41
C ILE A 69 -5.09 -8.98 9.76
N LYS A 70 -4.77 -9.95 10.61
CA LYS A 70 -5.74 -10.84 11.25
C LYS A 70 -6.07 -10.29 12.63
N LEU A 71 -7.33 -9.90 12.83
CA LEU A 71 -7.84 -9.43 14.11
C LEU A 71 -8.52 -10.58 14.85
N SER A 72 -8.11 -10.83 16.09
CA SER A 72 -8.76 -11.79 16.97
C SER A 72 -9.65 -11.06 17.98
N MET A 73 -10.96 -11.24 17.83
CA MET A 73 -11.99 -10.68 18.70
C MET A 73 -12.35 -11.70 19.79
N ASN A 74 -11.54 -11.77 20.84
CA ASN A 74 -11.61 -12.83 21.86
C ASN A 74 -12.66 -12.58 22.96
N SER A 75 -13.42 -11.50 22.85
CA SER A 75 -14.47 -11.14 23.81
C SER A 75 -15.69 -10.59 23.06
N ARG A 76 -16.88 -10.88 23.58
CA ARG A 76 -18.12 -10.29 23.12
C ARG A 76 -18.55 -9.23 24.14
N THR A 77 -18.70 -8.00 23.69
CA THR A 77 -19.13 -6.88 24.51
C THR A 77 -19.96 -5.92 23.68
N ASP A 78 -20.91 -5.26 24.32
CA ASP A 78 -21.69 -4.16 23.72
C ASP A 78 -21.16 -2.79 24.17
N ASP A 79 -20.18 -2.77 25.08
CA ASP A 79 -19.51 -1.55 25.50
C ASP A 79 -18.53 -1.08 24.42
N TRP A 80 -18.86 0.06 23.82
CA TRP A 80 -18.10 0.68 22.74
C TRP A 80 -16.63 0.92 23.08
N GLY A 81 -16.33 1.27 24.33
CA GLY A 81 -14.95 1.51 24.78
C GLY A 81 -14.10 0.24 24.84
N ASN A 82 -14.74 -0.93 24.87
CA ASN A 82 -14.09 -2.23 25.00
C ASN A 82 -14.13 -3.06 23.71
N LEU A 83 -14.80 -2.58 22.66
CA LEU A 83 -14.83 -3.27 21.37
C LEU A 83 -13.43 -3.39 20.77
N THR A 84 -13.15 -4.56 20.18
CA THR A 84 -11.96 -4.73 19.35
C THR A 84 -12.05 -3.76 18.16
N SER A 85 -11.06 -2.88 18.02
CA SER A 85 -11.02 -1.88 16.96
C SER A 85 -9.65 -1.79 16.31
N LEU A 86 -9.64 -1.53 15.01
CA LEU A 86 -8.45 -1.13 14.25
C LEU A 86 -8.58 0.36 13.95
N THR A 87 -7.69 1.16 14.52
CA THR A 87 -7.63 2.59 14.28
C THR A 87 -6.48 2.89 13.34
N LEU A 88 -6.78 3.60 12.26
CA LEU A 88 -5.78 4.18 11.36
C LEU A 88 -5.64 5.66 11.75
N THR A 89 -4.41 6.14 11.90
CA THR A 89 -4.12 7.52 12.27
C THR A 89 -3.36 8.22 11.14
N ALA A 90 -3.83 9.42 10.80
CA ALA A 90 -3.20 10.21 9.76
C ALA A 90 -1.75 10.58 10.13
N PRO A 91 -0.83 10.61 9.15
CA PRO A 91 0.54 11.05 9.40
C PRO A 91 0.56 12.51 9.84
N LYS A 92 1.52 12.86 10.72
CA LYS A 92 1.83 14.25 11.11
C LYS A 92 0.68 15.03 11.76
N GLU A 93 -0.29 14.35 12.38
CA GLU A 93 -1.43 14.99 13.07
C GLU A 93 -2.33 15.85 12.17
N VAL A 94 -2.24 15.68 10.84
CA VAL A 94 -3.09 16.38 9.89
C VAL A 94 -4.30 15.50 9.55
N PRO A 95 -5.55 15.96 9.74
CA PRO A 95 -6.73 15.19 9.36
C PRO A 95 -6.72 14.80 7.88
N TRP A 96 -7.27 13.63 7.56
CA TRP A 96 -7.47 13.27 6.16
C TRP A 96 -8.52 14.16 5.50
N ASN A 97 -8.20 14.63 4.30
CA ASN A 97 -9.07 15.42 3.45
C ASN A 97 -9.66 14.52 2.37
N PHE A 98 -10.91 14.08 2.59
CA PHE A 98 -11.68 13.35 1.59
C PHE A 98 -12.61 14.34 0.86
N ALA A 99 -12.48 14.42 -0.46
CA ALA A 99 -13.41 15.15 -1.29
C ALA A 99 -14.80 14.46 -1.29
N PRO A 100 -15.89 15.17 -1.60
CA PRO A 100 -17.25 14.59 -1.57
C PRO A 100 -17.45 13.34 -2.42
N ASN A 101 -16.62 13.13 -3.45
CA ASN A 101 -16.71 11.98 -4.37
C ASN A 101 -15.64 10.92 -4.12
N ASP A 102 -14.80 11.10 -3.09
CA ASP A 102 -13.77 10.11 -2.77
C ASP A 102 -14.41 8.85 -2.21
N LYS A 103 -13.79 7.70 -2.53
CA LYS A 103 -14.29 6.39 -2.14
C LYS A 103 -13.26 5.70 -1.27
N LEU A 104 -13.65 5.41 -0.04
CA LEU A 104 -12.91 4.48 0.80
C LEU A 104 -13.32 3.05 0.44
N LYS A 105 -12.33 2.20 0.19
CA LYS A 105 -12.52 0.77 -0.07
C LYS A 105 -11.69 -0.03 0.92
N ALA A 106 -12.29 -1.08 1.46
CA ALA A 106 -11.61 -2.03 2.34
C ALA A 106 -12.05 -3.45 1.97
N THR A 107 -11.13 -4.40 2.11
CA THR A 107 -11.43 -5.83 1.96
C THR A 107 -11.41 -6.46 3.34
N LEU A 108 -12.51 -7.12 3.70
CA LEU A 108 -12.66 -7.82 4.98
C LEU A 108 -13.12 -9.25 4.70
N THR A 109 -12.41 -10.22 5.28
CA THR A 109 -12.80 -11.63 5.23
C THR A 109 -12.86 -12.16 6.65
N ASN A 110 -13.92 -12.91 6.96
CA ASN A 110 -14.03 -13.62 8.23
C ASN A 110 -13.58 -15.08 8.03
N GLN A 111 -12.47 -15.47 8.67
CA GLN A 111 -12.03 -16.85 8.68
C GLN A 111 -12.91 -17.66 9.63
N ARG A 112 -13.88 -18.42 9.08
CA ARG A 112 -14.58 -19.41 9.89
C ARG A 112 -13.67 -20.60 10.13
N ILE A 113 -13.35 -20.86 11.39
CA ILE A 113 -12.90 -22.19 11.81
C ILE A 113 -14.15 -23.08 11.82
N MET A 114 -14.25 -24.03 10.89
CA MET A 114 -15.20 -25.13 11.04
C MET A 114 -14.69 -26.01 12.19
N VAL A 115 -15.38 -25.98 13.33
CA VAL A 115 -15.21 -27.00 14.36
C VAL A 115 -15.97 -28.23 13.85
N ILE A 116 -15.23 -29.27 13.46
CA ILE A 116 -15.77 -30.58 13.09
C ILE A 116 -15.92 -31.42 14.35
#